data_AF-A0A383F5A4-F1
#
_entry.id   AF-A0A383F5A4-F1
#
_cell.length_a   1.000
_cell.length_b   1.000
_cell.length_c   1.000
_cell.angle_alpha   90.00
_cell.angle_beta   90.00
_cell.angle_gamma   90.00
#
_symmetry.space_group_name_H-M   'P 1'
#
loop_
_entity.id
_entity.type
_entity.pdbx_description
1 polymer ?
#
loop_
_entity_poly.entity_id
_entity_poly.type
_entity_poly.pdbx_seq_one_letter_code
_entity_poly.pdbx_strand_id
1 'polypeptide(L)'
;TRRAPTAIYFEGPQHVYPTIAMAAVMDILGIHPDGFDYDFENHVLRLSDSTGTVVREIPIDDHGNMFVNFYGLSKTFYYISYMYSFDPEMLPPNYWQDKVALVGTSLPGLFDLRNTPVQETFPGVEIHANVIRSILKNEFVKRTGQGKNFLSILLLAILVGVISGYPKKPFWGFVVLGAGALFWMVFTYSQFMGGRIMWEVVRPTLSMVLAQLGVFSYTFLVMDKDKR
;
A
#
# COMPACT_ATOMS: atom_id res chain seq x y z
N THR A 1 0.68 -11.63 0.65
CA THR A 1 -0.51 -10.81 0.94
C THR A 1 -0.13 -9.34 0.95
N ARG A 2 -1.01 -8.41 0.52
CA ARG A 2 -0.70 -6.95 0.43
C ARG A 2 -1.22 -6.13 1.61
N ARG A 3 -2.12 -6.72 2.39
CA ARG A 3 -2.76 -6.12 3.55
C ARG A 3 -2.51 -7.01 4.77
N ALA A 4 -2.43 -6.40 5.94
CA ALA A 4 -2.30 -7.06 7.21
C ALA A 4 -3.45 -6.62 8.13
N PRO A 5 -4.16 -7.57 8.76
CA PRO A 5 -5.17 -7.23 9.77
C PRO A 5 -4.52 -6.55 10.97
N THR A 6 -5.16 -5.51 11.48
CA THR A 6 -4.72 -4.81 12.70
C THR A 6 -5.30 -5.49 13.93
N ALA A 7 -6.57 -5.89 13.88
CA ALA A 7 -7.24 -6.69 14.89
C ALA A 7 -8.32 -7.59 14.25
N ILE A 8 -8.85 -8.52 15.04
CA ILE A 8 -9.94 -9.42 14.67
C ILE A 8 -11.05 -9.26 15.69
N TYR A 9 -12.24 -8.92 15.23
CA TYR A 9 -13.45 -8.89 16.06
C TYR A 9 -14.06 -10.29 16.13
N PHE A 10 -14.32 -10.78 17.34
CA PHE A 10 -15.03 -12.03 17.58
C PHE A 10 -16.45 -11.75 18.08
N GLU A 11 -17.45 -12.17 17.29
CA GLU A 11 -18.87 -11.90 17.57
C GLU A 11 -19.36 -12.55 18.88
N GLY A 12 -18.91 -13.77 19.19
CA GLY A 12 -19.33 -14.49 20.39
C GLY A 12 -19.04 -13.74 21.70
N PRO A 13 -17.77 -13.46 22.01
CA PRO A 13 -17.38 -12.67 23.18
C PRO A 13 -17.54 -11.15 22.98
N GLN A 14 -17.93 -10.67 21.79
CA GLN A 14 -17.99 -9.25 21.42
C GLN A 14 -16.69 -8.49 21.73
N HIS A 15 -15.56 -9.13 21.44
CA HIS A 15 -14.24 -8.61 21.81
C HIS A 15 -13.32 -8.47 20.58
N VAL A 16 -12.51 -7.43 20.58
CA VAL A 16 -11.52 -7.14 19.54
C VAL A 16 -10.16 -7.64 20.01
N TYR A 17 -9.56 -8.56 19.26
CA TYR A 17 -8.24 -9.09 19.55
C TYR A 17 -7.20 -8.51 18.59
N PRO A 18 -6.19 -7.77 19.09
CA PRO A 18 -5.13 -7.27 18.24
C PRO A 18 -4.31 -8.42 17.65
N THR A 19 -3.82 -8.24 16.43
CA THR A 19 -2.88 -9.22 15.85
C THR A 19 -1.55 -9.18 16.59
N ILE A 20 -0.72 -10.23 16.44
CA ILE A 20 0.57 -10.30 17.14
C ILE A 20 1.48 -9.09 16.88
N ALA A 21 1.47 -8.58 15.65
CA ALA A 21 2.22 -7.38 15.29
C ALA A 21 1.66 -6.13 15.97
N MET A 22 0.34 -6.05 16.09
CA MET A 22 -0.34 -4.94 16.74
C MET A 22 -0.13 -4.96 18.25
N ALA A 23 -0.28 -6.12 18.89
CA ALA A 23 -0.03 -6.29 20.31
C ALA A 23 1.42 -5.91 20.68
N ALA A 24 2.41 -6.33 19.88
CA ALA A 24 3.80 -5.94 20.09
C ALA A 24 3.99 -4.41 19.99
N VAL A 25 3.37 -3.77 18.99
CA VAL A 25 3.45 -2.31 18.83
C VAL A 25 2.80 -1.56 19.97
N MET A 26 1.65 -2.03 20.46
CA MET A 26 1.00 -1.43 21.61
C MET A 26 1.89 -1.44 22.84
N ASP A 27 2.52 -2.57 23.13
CA ASP A 27 3.42 -2.73 24.26
C ASP A 27 4.62 -1.77 24.13
N ILE A 28 5.24 -1.74 22.95
CA ILE A 28 6.38 -0.84 22.66
C ILE A 28 6.01 0.65 22.78
N LEU A 29 4.80 1.03 22.33
CA LEU A 29 4.34 2.42 22.32
C LEU A 29 3.58 2.83 23.59
N GLY A 30 3.36 1.92 24.54
CA GLY A 30 2.57 2.17 25.75
C GLY A 30 1.09 2.48 25.48
N ILE A 31 0.50 1.85 24.46
CA ILE A 31 -0.91 2.04 24.09
C ILE A 31 -1.81 1.33 25.10
N HIS A 32 -2.86 2.01 25.55
CA HIS A 32 -3.83 1.43 26.48
C HIS A 32 -4.57 0.25 25.81
N PRO A 33 -4.97 -0.82 26.54
CA PRO A 33 -5.74 -1.94 25.97
C PRO A 33 -6.99 -1.51 25.19
N ASP A 34 -7.69 -0.48 25.68
CA ASP A 34 -8.86 0.13 25.02
C ASP A 34 -8.51 1.35 24.14
N GLY A 35 -7.22 1.59 23.90
CA GLY A 35 -6.71 2.73 23.12
C GLY A 35 -6.87 2.58 21.60
N PHE A 36 -7.80 1.74 21.14
CA PHE A 36 -8.06 1.49 19.72
C PHE A 36 -9.38 2.14 19.29
N ASP A 37 -9.28 3.17 18.46
CA ASP A 37 -10.45 3.82 17.87
C ASP A 37 -10.47 3.61 16.36
N TYR A 38 -11.45 2.83 15.90
CA TYR A 38 -11.65 2.54 14.48
C TYR A 38 -12.66 3.52 13.87
N ASP A 39 -12.17 4.44 13.05
CA ASP A 39 -12.95 5.36 12.25
C ASP A 39 -13.06 4.82 10.81
N PHE A 40 -14.05 3.96 10.59
CA PHE A 40 -14.29 3.34 9.27
C PHE A 40 -14.81 4.34 8.23
N GLU A 41 -15.40 5.46 8.65
CA GLU A 41 -15.86 6.50 7.73
C GLU A 41 -14.68 7.24 7.10
N ASN A 42 -13.65 7.54 7.89
CA ASN A 42 -12.44 8.21 7.43
C ASN A 42 -11.30 7.25 7.08
N HIS A 43 -11.50 5.93 7.22
CA HIS A 43 -10.49 4.89 6.97
C HIS A 43 -9.23 5.05 7.83
N VAL A 44 -9.40 5.37 9.11
CA VAL A 44 -8.30 5.59 10.06
C VAL A 44 -8.51 4.78 11.34
N LEU A 45 -7.44 4.16 11.82
CA LEU A 45 -7.33 3.60 13.17
C LEU A 45 -6.44 4.53 14.01
N ARG A 46 -6.96 5.04 15.12
CA ARG A 46 -6.19 5.85 16.07
C ARG A 46 -5.74 4.99 17.25
N LEU A 47 -4.47 5.13 17.61
CA LEU A 47 -3.89 4.50 18.80
C LEU A 47 -3.62 5.56 19.86
N SER A 48 -4.23 5.40 21.02
CA SER A 48 -4.11 6.34 22.14
C SER A 48 -3.37 5.71 23.32
N ASP A 49 -2.50 6.50 23.96
CA ASP A 49 -1.83 6.10 25.19
C ASP A 49 -2.78 6.12 26.40
N SER A 50 -2.25 5.76 27.58
CA SER A 50 -3.00 5.81 28.85
C SER A 50 -3.43 7.23 29.28
N THR A 51 -2.90 8.28 28.65
CA THR A 51 -3.31 9.67 28.88
C THR A 51 -4.45 10.12 27.94
N GLY A 52 -4.82 9.28 26.97
CA GLY A 52 -5.80 9.59 25.94
C GLY A 52 -5.23 10.37 24.76
N THR A 53 -3.90 10.55 24.69
CA THR A 53 -3.24 11.25 23.58
C THR A 53 -3.07 10.29 22.40
N VAL A 54 -3.46 10.73 21.20
CA VAL A 54 -3.29 9.94 19.96
C VAL A 54 -1.80 9.90 19.61
N VAL A 55 -1.21 8.70 19.71
CA VAL A 55 0.20 8.42 19.42
C VAL A 55 0.40 8.09 17.94
N ARG A 56 -0.54 7.38 17.32
CA ARG A 56 -0.47 6.97 15.90
C ARG A 56 -1.82 7.02 15.22
N GLU A 57 -1.80 7.36 13.93
CA GLU A 57 -2.95 7.26 13.03
C GLU A 57 -2.59 6.33 11.86
N ILE A 58 -3.26 5.19 11.81
CA ILE A 58 -2.98 4.12 10.84
C ILE A 58 -4.09 4.14 9.79
N PRO A 59 -3.77 4.36 8.51
CA PRO A 59 -4.72 4.18 7.42
C PRO A 59 -5.14 2.72 7.30
N ILE A 60 -6.45 2.49 7.30
CA ILE A 60 -7.07 1.16 7.23
C ILE A 60 -7.99 1.05 6.01
N ASP A 61 -8.40 -0.17 5.67
CA ASP A 61 -9.49 -0.43 4.74
C ASP A 61 -10.82 -0.63 5.47
N ASP A 62 -11.90 -0.88 4.71
CA ASP A 62 -13.25 -1.12 5.24
C ASP A 62 -13.35 -2.31 6.21
N HIS A 63 -12.31 -3.16 6.27
CA HIS A 63 -12.24 -4.33 7.14
C HIS A 63 -11.20 -4.17 8.26
N GLY A 64 -10.66 -2.96 8.45
CA GLY A 64 -9.66 -2.67 9.49
C GLY A 64 -8.25 -3.18 9.16
N ASN A 65 -7.98 -3.57 7.91
CA ASN A 65 -6.63 -3.97 7.51
C ASN A 65 -5.81 -2.76 7.07
N MET A 66 -4.53 -2.75 7.43
CA MET A 66 -3.59 -1.78 6.89
C MET A 66 -2.83 -2.35 5.68
N PHE A 67 -2.37 -1.48 4.79
CA PHE A 67 -1.46 -1.88 3.72
C PHE A 67 -0.04 -2.10 4.26
N VAL A 68 0.60 -3.19 3.83
CA VAL A 68 1.97 -3.49 4.23
C VAL A 68 2.93 -2.66 3.38
N ASN A 69 3.72 -1.80 4.01
CA ASN A 69 4.85 -1.14 3.37
C ASN A 69 6.06 -2.09 3.37
N PHE A 70 6.35 -2.69 2.22
CA PHE A 70 7.52 -3.55 2.05
C PHE A 70 8.77 -2.68 1.84
N TYR A 71 9.66 -2.65 2.83
CA TYR A 71 10.88 -1.83 2.79
C TYR A 71 11.96 -2.36 1.81
N GLY A 72 11.78 -3.58 1.28
CA GLY A 72 12.68 -4.20 0.33
C GLY A 72 12.36 -5.67 0.08
N LEU A 73 13.32 -6.39 -0.51
CA LEU A 73 13.27 -7.84 -0.70
C LEU A 73 13.44 -8.58 0.64
N SER A 74 13.32 -9.91 0.63
CA SER A 74 13.67 -10.70 1.81
C SER A 74 15.10 -10.42 2.28
N LYS A 75 15.35 -10.51 3.58
CA LYS A 75 16.61 -10.13 4.24
C LYS A 75 16.92 -8.62 4.25
N THR A 76 15.90 -7.78 4.12
CA THR A 76 16.06 -6.32 4.36
C THR A 76 16.28 -6.02 5.85
N PHE A 77 15.68 -6.82 6.73
CA PHE A 77 15.93 -6.75 8.16
C PHE A 77 17.20 -7.51 8.54
N TYR A 78 17.82 -7.14 9.65
CA TYR A 78 19.04 -7.80 10.11
C TYR A 78 18.73 -9.18 10.70
N TYR A 79 19.42 -10.21 10.20
CA TYR A 79 19.28 -11.58 10.66
C TYR A 79 20.41 -11.94 11.61
N ILE A 80 20.05 -12.58 12.70
CA ILE A 80 20.98 -13.12 13.68
C ILE A 80 20.65 -14.57 13.96
N SER A 81 21.67 -15.34 14.34
CA SER A 81 21.47 -16.72 14.78
C SER A 81 20.63 -16.73 16.05
N TYR A 82 19.65 -17.63 16.10
CA TYR A 82 18.81 -17.83 17.28
C TYR A 82 19.63 -18.20 18.53
N MET A 83 20.82 -18.79 18.36
CA MET A 83 21.73 -19.14 19.45
C MET A 83 22.15 -17.91 20.28
N TYR A 84 22.23 -16.73 19.67
CA TYR A 84 22.58 -15.50 20.37
C TYR A 84 21.50 -15.00 21.35
N SER A 85 20.29 -15.55 21.27
CA SER A 85 19.22 -15.28 22.24
C SER A 85 19.30 -16.19 23.48
N PHE A 86 20.05 -17.29 23.42
CA PHE A 86 20.20 -18.24 24.54
C PHE A 86 21.44 -18.01 25.37
N ASP A 87 22.55 -17.61 24.73
CA ASP A 87 23.81 -17.36 25.42
C ASP A 87 24.05 -15.85 25.56
N PRO A 88 23.87 -15.28 26.77
CA PRO A 88 24.04 -13.86 27.01
C PRO A 88 25.50 -13.38 26.90
N GLU A 89 26.48 -14.29 26.88
CA GLU A 89 27.90 -13.93 26.75
C GLU A 89 28.32 -13.73 25.28
N MET A 90 27.51 -14.22 24.32
CA MET A 90 27.85 -14.14 22.90
C MET A 90 27.62 -12.76 22.28
N LEU A 91 26.89 -11.87 22.94
CA LEU A 91 26.63 -10.51 22.49
C LEU A 91 26.94 -9.50 23.60
N PRO A 92 27.35 -8.27 23.24
CA PRO A 92 27.47 -7.19 24.22
C PRO A 92 26.18 -7.05 25.05
N PRO A 93 26.26 -6.83 26.37
CA PRO A 93 25.08 -6.76 27.24
C PRO A 93 24.03 -5.71 26.81
N ASN A 94 24.48 -4.64 26.14
CA ASN A 94 23.65 -3.57 25.63
C ASN A 94 23.14 -3.80 24.20
N TYR A 95 23.47 -4.91 23.55
CA TYR A 95 23.15 -5.15 22.14
C TYR A 95 21.64 -5.08 21.86
N TRP A 96 20.83 -5.54 22.80
CA TRP A 96 19.37 -5.63 22.68
C TRP A 96 18.62 -4.36 23.11
N GLN A 97 19.32 -3.38 23.69
CA GLN A 97 18.69 -2.14 24.13
C GLN A 97 18.09 -1.40 22.92
N ASP A 98 16.85 -0.94 23.07
CA ASP A 98 16.06 -0.24 22.04
C ASP A 98 15.87 -1.02 20.72
N LYS A 99 15.99 -2.36 20.76
CA LYS A 99 15.77 -3.23 19.61
C LYS A 99 14.55 -4.11 19.78
N VAL A 100 13.86 -4.34 18.66
CA VAL A 100 12.78 -5.31 18.56
C VAL A 100 13.32 -6.55 17.85
N ALA A 101 13.31 -7.68 18.55
CA ALA A 101 13.69 -8.97 17.98
C ALA A 101 12.43 -9.75 17.61
N LEU A 102 12.41 -10.33 16.41
CA LEU A 102 11.33 -11.20 15.96
C LEU A 102 11.90 -12.58 15.71
N VAL A 103 11.27 -13.58 16.34
CA VAL A 103 11.63 -14.99 16.17
C VAL A 103 10.55 -15.65 15.33
N GLY A 104 10.96 -16.23 14.21
CA GLY A 104 10.06 -16.92 13.31
C GLY A 104 10.82 -17.85 12.37
N THR A 105 10.09 -18.70 11.66
CA THR A 105 10.69 -19.70 10.78
C THR A 105 10.97 -19.06 9.41
N SER A 106 12.20 -19.21 8.91
CA SER A 106 12.61 -18.70 7.60
C SER A 106 13.04 -19.82 6.65
N LEU A 107 12.94 -21.07 7.09
CA LEU A 107 13.31 -22.25 6.31
C LEU A 107 12.18 -22.62 5.35
N PRO A 108 12.46 -22.79 4.05
CA PRO A 108 11.44 -23.10 3.04
C PRO A 108 10.58 -24.34 3.35
N GLY A 109 11.13 -25.31 4.08
CA GLY A 109 10.44 -26.55 4.47
C GLY A 109 9.39 -26.40 5.59
N LEU A 110 9.28 -25.24 6.23
CA LEU A 110 8.28 -24.96 7.28
C LEU A 110 7.03 -24.23 6.76
N PHE A 111 6.90 -24.07 5.44
CA PHE A 111 5.72 -23.53 4.74
C PHE A 111 5.24 -22.13 5.16
N ASP A 112 6.01 -21.35 5.94
CA ASP A 112 5.69 -19.95 6.25
C ASP A 112 6.22 -18.97 5.18
N LEU A 113 6.08 -19.37 3.92
CA LEU A 113 6.44 -18.56 2.77
C LEU A 113 5.18 -18.00 2.12
N ARG A 114 5.21 -16.70 1.84
CA ARG A 114 4.07 -15.98 1.27
C ARG A 114 4.49 -15.26 0.00
N ASN A 115 3.59 -15.26 -0.99
CA ASN A 115 3.74 -14.43 -2.18
C ASN A 115 3.44 -12.95 -1.85
N THR A 116 4.36 -12.06 -2.20
CA THR A 116 4.29 -10.62 -1.94
C THR A 116 4.56 -9.83 -3.22
N PRO A 117 4.19 -8.54 -3.31
CA PRO A 117 4.47 -7.72 -4.49
C PRO A 117 5.96 -7.56 -4.81
N VAL A 118 6.83 -7.76 -3.82
CA VAL A 118 8.28 -7.61 -3.95
C VAL A 118 8.98 -8.92 -4.29
N GLN A 119 8.44 -10.07 -3.84
CA GLN A 119 9.04 -11.38 -4.06
C GLN A 119 7.99 -12.50 -3.90
N GLU A 120 8.08 -13.53 -4.75
CA GLU A 120 7.16 -14.70 -4.69
C GLU A 120 7.34 -15.55 -3.43
N THR A 121 8.58 -15.64 -2.94
CA THR A 121 8.94 -16.39 -1.73
C THR A 121 9.44 -15.43 -0.67
N PHE A 122 8.55 -14.99 0.20
CA PHE A 122 8.85 -14.02 1.26
C PHE A 122 8.52 -14.62 2.65
N PRO A 123 9.44 -14.56 3.64
CA PRO A 123 9.19 -15.10 4.98
C PRO A 123 8.04 -14.39 5.69
N GLY A 124 7.11 -15.15 6.30
CA GLY A 124 5.97 -14.60 7.04
C GLY A 124 6.38 -13.68 8.20
N VAL A 125 7.44 -14.06 8.93
CA VAL A 125 8.02 -13.23 10.01
C VAL A 125 8.45 -11.84 9.53
N GLU A 126 8.98 -11.71 8.31
CA GLU A 126 9.36 -10.40 7.77
C GLU A 126 8.13 -9.55 7.43
N ILE A 127 6.98 -10.14 7.13
CA ILE A 127 5.73 -9.38 6.93
C ILE A 127 5.35 -8.68 8.24
N HIS A 128 5.41 -9.40 9.37
CA HIS A 128 5.19 -8.81 10.69
C HIS A 128 6.23 -7.72 11.00
N ALA A 129 7.50 -7.94 10.64
CA ALA A 129 8.55 -6.92 10.78
C ALA A 129 8.25 -5.64 9.99
N ASN A 130 7.78 -5.77 8.75
CA ASN A 130 7.38 -4.63 7.92
C ASN A 130 6.19 -3.87 8.54
N VAL A 131 5.19 -4.58 9.06
CA VAL A 131 4.02 -3.97 9.74
C VAL A 131 4.46 -3.20 10.98
N ILE A 132 5.21 -3.85 11.89
CA ILE A 132 5.71 -3.24 13.13
C ILE A 132 6.54 -2.00 12.80
N ARG A 133 7.51 -2.13 11.88
CA ARG A 133 8.37 -1.01 11.46
C ARG A 133 7.56 0.16 10.90
N SER A 134 6.53 -0.12 10.10
CA SER A 134 5.64 0.91 9.54
C SER A 134 4.91 1.68 10.63
N ILE A 135 4.39 1.00 11.65
CA ILE A 135 3.69 1.66 12.74
C ILE A 135 4.65 2.45 13.63
N LEU A 136 5.80 1.87 13.98
CA LEU A 136 6.81 2.55 14.79
C LEU A 136 7.36 3.81 14.10
N LYS A 137 7.62 3.75 12.79
CA LYS A 137 8.12 4.89 11.98
C LYS A 137 7.03 5.84 11.49
N ASN A 138 5.75 5.54 11.72
CA ASN A 138 4.62 6.31 11.21
C ASN A 138 4.64 6.44 9.67
N GLU A 139 5.05 5.36 8.99
CA GLU A 139 5.20 5.31 7.54
C GLU A 139 4.19 4.32 6.93
N PHE A 140 3.07 4.83 6.43
CA PHE A 140 1.97 4.01 5.93
C PHE A 140 1.70 4.23 4.45
N VAL A 141 1.28 3.14 3.78
CA VAL A 141 0.76 3.21 2.41
C VAL A 141 -0.71 3.63 2.48
N LYS A 142 -1.01 4.81 1.92
CA LYS A 142 -2.37 5.35 1.83
C LYS A 142 -2.91 5.15 0.43
N ARG A 143 -4.13 4.62 0.30
CA ARG A 143 -4.82 4.58 -0.99
C ARG A 143 -5.51 5.91 -1.25
N THR A 144 -5.53 6.38 -2.49
CA THR A 144 -6.36 7.53 -2.84
C THR A 144 -7.84 7.22 -2.72
N GLY A 145 -8.58 8.18 -2.15
CA GLY A 145 -10.03 8.10 -2.01
C GLY A 145 -10.76 8.01 -3.36
N GLN A 146 -11.97 7.45 -3.33
CA GLN A 146 -12.76 7.18 -4.53
C GLN A 146 -13.03 8.44 -5.37
N GLY A 147 -13.32 9.57 -4.73
CA GLY A 147 -13.56 10.85 -5.41
C GLY A 147 -12.35 11.35 -6.21
N LYS A 148 -11.14 11.26 -5.64
CA LYS A 148 -9.90 11.65 -6.34
C LYS A 148 -9.60 10.72 -7.52
N ASN A 149 -9.84 9.42 -7.37
CA ASN A 149 -9.68 8.46 -8.46
C ASN A 149 -10.70 8.67 -9.57
N PHE A 150 -11.95 8.98 -9.23
CA PHE A 150 -12.98 9.30 -10.22
C PHE A 150 -12.63 10.58 -10.99
N LEU A 151 -12.18 11.61 -10.28
CA LEU A 151 -11.74 12.86 -10.90
C LEU A 151 -10.53 12.65 -11.82
N SER A 152 -9.55 11.82 -11.44
CA SER A 152 -8.40 11.55 -12.30
C SER A 152 -8.80 10.78 -13.57
N ILE A 153 -9.75 9.84 -13.47
CA ILE A 153 -10.33 9.15 -14.64
C ILE A 153 -10.94 10.16 -15.60
N LEU A 154 -11.83 11.03 -15.11
CA LEU A 154 -12.49 12.04 -15.96
C LEU A 154 -11.49 13.00 -16.59
N LEU A 155 -10.57 13.56 -15.79
CA LEU A 155 -9.59 14.53 -16.27
C LEU A 155 -8.68 13.93 -17.34
N LEU A 156 -8.15 12.72 -17.13
CA LEU A 156 -7.26 12.08 -18.09
C LEU A 156 -8.00 11.67 -19.37
N ALA A 157 -9.23 11.15 -19.25
CA ALA A 157 -10.04 10.81 -20.42
C ALA A 157 -10.35 12.05 -21.27
N ILE A 158 -10.73 13.17 -20.66
CA ILE A 158 -11.00 14.44 -21.36
C ILE A 158 -9.72 14.99 -21.97
N LEU A 159 -8.60 15.03 -21.23
CA LEU A 159 -7.33 15.55 -21.73
C LEU A 159 -6.85 14.76 -22.95
N VAL A 160 -6.85 13.44 -22.88
CA VAL A 160 -6.49 12.59 -24.02
C VAL A 160 -7.47 12.81 -25.16
N GLY A 161 -8.77 12.82 -24.91
CA GLY A 161 -9.79 13.00 -25.95
C GLY A 161 -9.64 14.34 -26.70
N VAL A 162 -9.46 15.44 -25.99
CA VAL A 162 -9.33 16.79 -26.56
C VAL A 162 -8.02 16.93 -27.33
N ILE A 163 -6.89 16.51 -26.75
CA ILE A 163 -5.56 16.65 -27.39
C ILE A 163 -5.45 15.74 -28.61
N SER A 164 -6.03 14.53 -28.55
CA SER A 164 -6.06 13.61 -29.68
C SER A 164 -6.98 14.08 -30.81
N GLY A 165 -8.07 14.80 -30.49
CA GLY A 165 -9.03 15.30 -31.46
C GLY A 165 -8.60 16.58 -32.19
N TYR A 166 -7.58 17.30 -31.70
CA TYR A 166 -7.16 18.57 -32.29
C TYR A 166 -6.51 18.40 -33.69
N PRO A 167 -5.59 17.45 -33.93
CA PRO A 167 -5.00 17.24 -35.25
C PRO A 167 -5.78 16.22 -36.08
N LYS A 168 -6.01 16.51 -37.36
CA LYS A 168 -6.67 15.62 -38.33
C LYS A 168 -5.83 14.39 -38.74
N LYS A 169 -4.77 14.04 -38.00
CA LYS A 169 -3.86 12.92 -38.31
C LYS A 169 -4.22 11.71 -37.44
N PRO A 170 -4.66 10.58 -38.01
CA PRO A 170 -5.16 9.42 -37.25
C PRO A 170 -4.15 8.86 -36.24
N PHE A 171 -2.86 8.89 -36.57
CA PHE A 171 -1.80 8.33 -35.73
C PHE A 171 -1.37 9.24 -34.57
N TRP A 172 -1.74 10.53 -34.59
CA TRP A 172 -1.37 11.47 -33.53
C TRP A 172 -1.96 11.06 -32.17
N GLY A 173 -3.22 10.64 -32.14
CA GLY A 173 -3.87 10.29 -30.88
C GLY A 173 -3.26 9.07 -30.18
N PHE A 174 -2.63 8.15 -30.92
CA PHE A 174 -1.87 7.05 -30.30
C PHE A 174 -0.59 7.53 -29.63
N VAL A 175 0.07 8.55 -30.18
CA VAL A 175 1.23 9.19 -29.53
C VAL A 175 0.79 9.90 -28.25
N VAL A 176 -0.33 10.62 -28.28
CA VAL A 176 -0.92 11.28 -27.10
C VAL A 176 -1.28 10.27 -26.03
N LEU A 177 -1.92 9.15 -26.39
CA LEU A 177 -2.23 8.07 -25.46
C LEU A 177 -0.97 7.48 -24.82
N GLY A 178 0.07 7.20 -25.62
CA GLY A 178 1.34 6.67 -25.13
C GLY A 178 2.03 7.63 -24.16
N ALA A 179 2.11 8.91 -24.52
CA ALA A 179 2.69 9.96 -23.68
C ALA A 179 1.87 10.16 -22.39
N GLY A 180 0.53 10.17 -22.47
CA GLY A 180 -0.36 10.30 -21.33
C GLY A 180 -0.28 9.12 -20.37
N ALA A 181 -0.22 7.89 -20.89
CA ALA A 181 -0.03 6.68 -20.09
C ALA A 181 1.33 6.66 -19.39
N LEU A 182 2.40 7.03 -20.10
CA LEU A 182 3.75 7.16 -19.53
C LEU A 182 3.76 8.22 -18.42
N PHE A 183 3.20 9.40 -18.69
CA PHE A 183 3.09 10.48 -17.71
C PHE A 183 2.34 10.02 -16.45
N TRP A 184 1.19 9.35 -16.61
CA TRP A 184 0.42 8.82 -15.47
C TRP A 184 1.21 7.78 -14.70
N MET A 185 1.94 6.89 -15.37
CA MET A 185 2.78 5.89 -14.73
C MET A 185 3.91 6.54 -13.92
N VAL A 186 4.60 7.53 -14.49
CA VAL A 186 5.66 8.27 -13.79
C VAL A 186 5.10 9.06 -12.61
N PHE A 187 3.95 9.71 -12.78
CA PHE A 187 3.27 10.44 -11.71
C PHE A 187 2.90 9.51 -10.55
N THR A 188 2.20 8.41 -10.81
CA THR A 188 1.78 7.46 -9.77
C THR A 188 2.97 6.83 -9.06
N TYR A 189 4.04 6.50 -9.79
CA TYR A 189 5.29 6.00 -9.21
C TYR A 189 5.97 7.02 -8.29
N SER A 190 6.07 8.28 -8.74
CA SER A 190 6.64 9.38 -7.95
C SER A 190 5.83 9.65 -6.66
N GLN A 191 4.50 9.64 -6.75
CA GLN A 191 3.61 9.79 -5.59
C GLN A 191 3.76 8.64 -4.58
N PHE A 192 4.00 7.41 -5.06
CA PHE A 192 4.25 6.27 -4.19
C PHE A 192 5.61 6.38 -3.48
N MET A 193 6.68 6.72 -4.20
CA MET A 193 8.03 6.82 -3.61
C MET A 193 8.17 8.01 -2.64
N GLY A 194 7.56 9.15 -2.95
CA GLY A 194 7.62 10.34 -2.09
C GLY A 194 6.64 10.27 -0.91
N GLY A 195 5.36 10.04 -1.20
CA GLY A 195 4.27 10.16 -0.21
C GLY A 195 3.65 8.84 0.24
N ARG A 196 4.08 7.69 -0.30
CA ARG A 196 3.43 6.37 -0.10
C ARG A 196 1.94 6.39 -0.46
N ILE A 197 1.56 7.25 -1.40
CA ILE A 197 0.18 7.38 -1.89
C ILE A 197 0.01 6.46 -3.09
N MET A 198 -0.84 5.46 -2.95
CA MET A 198 -1.14 4.48 -3.99
C MET A 198 -2.35 4.94 -4.82
N TRP A 199 -2.07 5.47 -6.01
CA TRP A 199 -3.06 5.81 -7.02
C TRP A 199 -3.48 4.59 -7.85
N GLU A 200 -4.71 4.64 -8.40
CA GLU A 200 -5.15 3.62 -9.35
C GLU A 200 -4.47 3.82 -10.71
N VAL A 201 -3.77 2.78 -11.19
CA VAL A 201 -3.13 2.83 -12.51
C VAL A 201 -4.06 2.28 -13.59
N VAL A 202 -4.73 1.16 -13.31
CA VAL A 202 -5.48 0.40 -14.31
C VAL A 202 -6.70 1.17 -14.84
N ARG A 203 -7.58 1.66 -13.95
CA ARG A 203 -8.83 2.30 -14.38
C ARG A 203 -8.62 3.61 -15.14
N PRO A 204 -7.73 4.53 -14.71
CA PRO A 204 -7.48 5.74 -15.49
C PRO A 204 -6.81 5.43 -16.83
N THR A 205 -5.86 4.47 -16.87
CA THR A 205 -5.25 4.07 -18.15
C THR A 205 -6.27 3.47 -19.11
N LEU A 206 -7.17 2.61 -18.63
CA LEU A 206 -8.25 2.06 -19.45
C LEU A 206 -9.18 3.16 -19.97
N SER A 207 -9.50 4.17 -19.16
CA SER A 207 -10.33 5.30 -19.58
C SER A 207 -9.68 6.11 -20.70
N MET A 208 -8.36 6.31 -20.65
CA MET A 208 -7.60 6.98 -21.72
C MET A 208 -7.66 6.17 -23.03
N VAL A 209 -7.53 4.84 -22.95
CA VAL A 209 -7.65 3.94 -24.11
C VAL A 209 -9.05 4.04 -24.72
N LEU A 210 -10.10 3.97 -23.89
CA LEU A 210 -11.48 4.09 -24.36
C LEU A 210 -11.77 5.45 -25.00
N ALA A 211 -11.29 6.55 -24.40
CA ALA A 211 -11.40 7.88 -24.97
C ALA A 211 -10.72 7.96 -26.35
N GLN A 212 -9.51 7.41 -26.47
CA GLN A 212 -8.77 7.38 -27.72
C GLN A 212 -9.48 6.57 -28.81
N LEU A 213 -10.05 5.40 -28.47
CA LEU A 213 -10.84 4.59 -29.41
C LEU A 213 -12.10 5.33 -29.88
N GLY A 214 -12.76 6.07 -28.99
CA GLY A 214 -13.90 6.92 -29.34
C GLY A 214 -13.52 8.02 -30.34
N VAL A 215 -12.44 8.75 -30.07
CA VAL A 215 -11.95 9.82 -30.97
C VAL A 215 -11.51 9.27 -32.31
N PHE A 216 -10.78 8.15 -32.30
CA PHE A 216 -10.33 7.48 -33.53
C PHE A 216 -11.53 7.03 -34.39
N SER A 217 -12.54 6.41 -33.77
CA SER A 217 -13.74 5.96 -34.47
C SER A 217 -14.51 7.13 -35.09
N TYR A 218 -14.67 8.24 -34.35
CA TYR A 218 -15.32 9.44 -34.86
C TYR A 218 -14.56 10.03 -36.05
N THR A 219 -13.24 10.18 -35.91
CA THR A 219 -12.38 10.72 -36.97
C THR A 219 -12.45 9.86 -38.23
N PHE A 220 -12.38 8.54 -38.10
CA PHE A 220 -12.43 7.61 -39.22
C PHE A 220 -13.82 7.57 -39.90
N LEU A 221 -14.90 7.48 -39.13
CA LEU A 221 -16.25 7.34 -39.70
C LEU A 221 -16.83 8.64 -40.27
N VAL A 222 -16.52 9.78 -39.64
CA VAL A 222 -17.11 11.07 -40.03
C VAL A 222 -16.19 11.81 -41.00
N MET A 223 -14.89 11.93 -40.70
CA MET A 223 -14.01 12.77 -41.52
C MET A 223 -13.50 12.11 -42.80
N ASP A 224 -13.40 10.78 -42.88
CA ASP A 224 -13.07 10.12 -44.15
C ASP A 224 -14.29 9.95 -45.06
N LYS A 225 -15.51 10.09 -44.51
CA LYS A 225 -16.75 10.07 -45.30
C LYS A 225 -17.00 11.40 -46.02
N ASP A 226 -16.60 12.53 -45.43
CA ASP A 226 -16.69 13.88 -46.02
C ASP A 226 -15.63 14.17 -47.10
N LYS A 227 -14.64 13.28 -47.29
CA LYS A 227 -13.59 13.42 -48.30
C LYS A 227 -13.85 12.65 -49.60
N ARG A 228 -14.92 11.86 -49.67
CA ARG A 228 -15.35 11.14 -50.88
C ARG A 228 -16.54 11.84 -51.51
#